data_AF-N8ZVG0-F1
#
_entry.id   AF-N8ZVG0-F1
#
_cell.length_a   1.000
_cell.length_b   1.000
_cell.length_c   1.000
_cell.angle_alpha   90.00
_cell.angle_beta   90.00
_cell.angle_gamma   90.00
#
_symmetry.space_group_name_H-M   'P 1'
#
loop_
_entity.id
_entity.type
_entity.pdbx_description
1 polymer ?
#
loop_
_entity_poly.entity_id
_entity_poly.type
_entity_poly.pdbx_seq_one_letter_code
_entity_poly.pdbx_strand_id
1 'polypeptide(L)'
;MKALVAVKRVVDANVKVRVKPDNSGVDLTNVKMSINPFCEIAVEEAVRLKEKGTVSEIVVVSVGSKDAQEQIRSAMALGADRGILVETADEVGALEVAKILKGVVDAEKPELILLGKQAIDDDSNQVGQMLGALLGAGQGTFASEVKVDGGKVQVTREIDGGLQTVELALPAIITTDLRLNEPRYAALPNIMKARKKPLDTKTPADYGVATGTKLKTVKVEAPAERKAGVQVKSVDELVEKLKNEAKVI
;
A
#
# COMPACT_ATOMS: atom_id res chain seq x y z
N MET A 1 -9.38 -18.34 9.65
CA MET A 1 -9.03 -18.25 8.21
C MET A 1 -7.62 -17.68 8.02
N LYS A 2 -6.97 -17.94 6.88
CA LYS A 2 -5.66 -17.34 6.56
C LYS A 2 -5.83 -15.99 5.85
N ALA A 3 -5.09 -14.98 6.30
CA ALA A 3 -5.01 -13.67 5.65
C ALA A 3 -3.63 -13.46 5.00
N LEU A 4 -3.61 -12.91 3.79
CA LEU A 4 -2.40 -12.42 3.12
C LEU A 4 -2.41 -10.89 3.11
N VAL A 5 -1.34 -10.25 3.58
CA VAL A 5 -1.23 -8.79 3.59
C VAL A 5 -0.04 -8.37 2.72
N ALA A 6 -0.28 -7.62 1.66
CA ALA A 6 0.78 -7.08 0.83
C ALA A 6 1.26 -5.72 1.36
N VAL A 7 2.55 -5.61 1.64
CA VAL A 7 3.20 -4.38 2.11
C VAL A 7 4.27 -3.94 1.13
N LYS A 8 4.45 -2.63 0.98
CA LYS A 8 5.48 -2.04 0.12
C LYS A 8 6.44 -1.19 0.95
N ARG A 9 7.72 -1.29 0.63
CA ARG A 9 8.78 -0.39 1.12
C ARG A 9 8.81 0.86 0.24
N VAL A 10 8.61 2.02 0.85
CA VAL A 10 8.55 3.33 0.16
C VAL A 10 9.36 4.36 0.94
N VAL A 11 9.58 5.53 0.35
CA VAL A 11 10.14 6.68 1.08
C VAL A 11 9.17 7.08 2.19
N ASP A 12 9.70 7.37 3.38
CA ASP A 12 8.87 7.83 4.50
C ASP A 12 8.07 9.08 4.10
N ALA A 13 6.77 9.09 4.40
CA ALA A 13 5.85 10.15 3.98
C ALA A 13 6.24 11.55 4.48
N ASN A 14 7.09 11.64 5.52
CA ASN A 14 7.58 12.91 6.05
C ASN A 14 8.86 13.42 5.34
N VAL A 15 9.44 12.63 4.43
CA VAL A 15 10.64 13.00 3.69
C VAL A 15 10.27 13.78 2.44
N LYS A 16 10.81 15.00 2.31
CA LYS A 16 10.74 15.76 1.06
C LYS A 16 11.69 15.17 0.03
N VAL A 17 11.12 14.43 -0.93
CA VAL A 17 11.85 13.85 -2.05
C VAL A 17 12.46 14.91 -2.97
N ARG A 18 13.57 14.55 -3.62
CA ARG A 18 14.24 15.37 -4.63
C ARG A 18 14.40 14.56 -5.91
N VAL A 19 14.30 15.23 -7.05
CA VAL A 19 14.60 14.62 -8.35
C VAL A 19 16.11 14.60 -8.54
N LYS A 20 16.63 13.51 -9.12
CA LYS A 20 18.05 13.40 -9.45
C LYS A 20 18.46 14.47 -10.47
N PRO A 21 19.71 14.98 -10.44
CA PRO A 21 20.18 15.97 -11.42
C PRO A 21 20.08 15.51 -12.89
N ASP A 22 20.14 14.20 -13.13
CA ASP A 22 20.04 13.59 -14.46
C ASP A 22 18.59 13.33 -14.91
N ASN A 23 17.58 13.68 -14.10
CA ASN A 23 16.16 13.42 -14.34
C ASN A 23 15.79 11.93 -14.53
N SER A 24 16.66 11.00 -14.10
CA SER A 24 16.41 9.56 -14.22
C SER A 24 15.38 9.04 -13.22
N GLY A 25 15.11 9.80 -12.15
CA GLY A 25 14.17 9.42 -11.11
C GLY A 25 14.29 10.27 -9.85
N VAL A 26 13.69 9.78 -8.77
CA VAL A 26 13.83 10.36 -7.43
C VAL A 26 15.17 9.93 -6.82
N ASP A 27 15.82 10.83 -6.09
CA ASP A 27 17.02 10.53 -5.32
C ASP A 27 16.64 9.84 -4.01
N LEU A 28 16.96 8.56 -3.92
CA LEU A 28 16.73 7.70 -2.76
C LEU A 28 17.99 7.52 -1.90
N THR A 29 19.06 8.27 -2.18
CA THR A 29 20.32 8.14 -1.46
C THR A 29 20.15 8.67 -0.04
N ASN A 30 20.44 7.83 0.95
CA ASN A 30 20.33 8.17 2.39
C ASN A 30 18.95 8.67 2.83
N VAL A 31 17.87 8.31 2.12
CA VAL A 31 16.52 8.64 2.54
C VAL A 31 15.98 7.58 3.49
N LYS A 32 15.20 8.02 4.49
CA LYS A 32 14.49 7.09 5.37
C LYS A 32 13.40 6.38 4.57
N MET A 33 13.40 5.05 4.64
CA MET A 33 12.40 4.20 4.01
C MET A 33 11.49 3.62 5.10
N SER A 34 10.20 3.51 4.79
CA SER A 34 9.19 2.97 5.71
C SER A 34 8.26 2.01 4.98
N ILE A 35 7.40 1.35 5.73
CA ILE A 35 6.23 0.69 5.15
C ILE A 35 5.29 1.79 4.64
N ASN A 36 4.67 1.55 3.48
CA ASN A 36 3.67 2.45 2.92
C ASN A 36 2.50 2.65 3.92
N PRO A 37 2.04 3.89 4.20
CA PRO A 37 1.02 4.14 5.21
C PRO A 37 -0.27 3.32 5.02
N PHE A 38 -0.76 3.17 3.78
CA PHE A 38 -1.94 2.33 3.51
C PHE A 38 -1.70 0.85 3.80
N CYS A 39 -0.46 0.39 3.66
CA CYS A 39 -0.08 -0.98 4.01
C CYS A 39 -0.05 -1.19 5.54
N GLU A 40 0.30 -0.18 6.34
CA GLU A 40 0.19 -0.27 7.81
C GLU A 40 -1.25 -0.49 8.25
N ILE A 41 -2.19 0.24 7.63
CA ILE A 41 -3.63 0.08 7.87
C ILE A 41 -4.10 -1.34 7.54
N ALA A 42 -3.60 -1.91 6.44
CA ALA A 42 -3.90 -3.28 6.03
C ALA A 42 -3.36 -4.32 7.03
N VAL A 43 -2.14 -4.10 7.55
CA VAL A 43 -1.56 -4.96 8.60
C VAL A 43 -2.37 -4.86 9.89
N GLU A 44 -2.72 -3.64 10.33
CA GLU A 44 -3.52 -3.44 11.54
C GLU A 44 -4.89 -4.13 11.43
N GLU A 45 -5.58 -4.01 10.30
CA GLU A 45 -6.88 -4.66 10.12
C GLU A 45 -6.77 -6.18 10.23
N ALA A 46 -5.76 -6.77 9.58
CA ALA A 46 -5.50 -8.20 9.68
C ALA A 46 -5.27 -8.63 11.15
N VAL A 47 -4.51 -7.84 11.91
CA VAL A 47 -4.24 -8.09 13.34
C VAL A 47 -5.51 -7.97 14.17
N ARG A 48 -6.34 -6.94 13.96
CA ARG A 48 -7.63 -6.79 14.64
C ARG A 48 -8.57 -7.96 14.37
N LEU A 49 -8.65 -8.42 13.12
CA LEU A 49 -9.44 -9.60 12.75
C LEU A 49 -8.90 -10.88 13.40
N LYS A 50 -7.59 -10.97 13.60
CA LYS A 50 -6.98 -12.08 14.32
C LYS A 50 -7.30 -12.05 15.82
N GLU A 51 -7.23 -10.88 16.44
CA GLU A 51 -7.60 -10.68 17.86
C GLU A 51 -9.09 -11.02 18.11
N LYS A 52 -9.95 -10.82 17.11
CA LYS A 52 -11.38 -11.23 17.15
C LYS A 52 -11.59 -12.73 16.87
N GLY A 53 -10.55 -13.49 16.57
CA GLY A 53 -10.62 -14.93 16.25
C GLY A 53 -11.08 -15.25 14.82
N THR A 54 -11.30 -14.26 13.97
CA THR A 54 -11.67 -14.45 12.56
C THR A 54 -10.49 -14.97 11.74
N VAL A 55 -9.34 -14.29 11.88
CA VAL A 55 -8.08 -14.68 11.22
C VAL A 55 -7.26 -15.54 12.17
N SER A 56 -6.73 -16.65 11.68
CA SER A 56 -5.89 -17.58 12.46
C SER A 56 -4.41 -17.41 12.15
N GLU A 57 -4.07 -16.98 10.93
CA GLU A 57 -2.69 -16.75 10.48
C GLU A 57 -2.65 -15.53 9.56
N ILE A 58 -1.66 -14.66 9.76
CA ILE A 58 -1.36 -13.50 8.92
C ILE A 58 -0.01 -13.71 8.25
N VAL A 59 -0.02 -13.86 6.93
CA VAL A 59 1.17 -13.91 6.09
C VAL A 59 1.39 -12.53 5.48
N VAL A 60 2.51 -11.89 5.77
CA VAL A 60 2.85 -10.61 5.14
C VAL A 60 3.79 -10.84 3.95
N VAL A 61 3.54 -10.18 2.82
CA VAL A 61 4.36 -10.30 1.62
C VAL A 61 4.84 -8.94 1.12
N SER A 62 6.08 -8.86 0.68
CA SER A 62 6.62 -7.70 -0.05
C SER A 62 7.37 -8.17 -1.29
N VAL A 63 7.30 -7.38 -2.36
CA VAL A 63 8.02 -7.59 -3.62
C VAL A 63 9.02 -6.44 -3.77
N GLY A 64 10.29 -6.74 -3.97
CA GLY A 64 11.32 -5.72 -4.16
C GLY A 64 12.70 -6.17 -3.70
N SER A 65 13.57 -5.21 -3.41
CA SER A 65 14.94 -5.52 -3.00
C SER A 65 15.00 -6.24 -1.66
N LYS A 66 16.16 -6.83 -1.36
CA LYS A 66 16.47 -7.44 -0.06
C LYS A 66 16.15 -6.56 1.15
N ASP A 67 16.26 -5.24 1.00
CA ASP A 67 15.99 -4.27 2.07
C ASP A 67 14.52 -4.27 2.52
N ALA A 68 13.59 -4.71 1.67
CA ALA A 68 12.16 -4.83 2.00
C ALA A 68 11.89 -5.83 3.14
N GLN A 69 12.86 -6.69 3.47
CA GLN A 69 12.78 -7.54 4.67
C GLN A 69 12.59 -6.72 5.95
N GLU A 70 13.10 -5.49 6.02
CA GLU A 70 12.96 -4.62 7.19
C GLU A 70 11.48 -4.23 7.42
N GLN A 71 10.76 -3.86 6.36
CA GLN A 71 9.35 -3.52 6.43
C GLN A 71 8.48 -4.75 6.70
N ILE A 72 8.84 -5.92 6.16
CA ILE A 72 8.19 -7.18 6.53
C ILE A 72 8.38 -7.49 8.03
N ARG A 73 9.59 -7.31 8.56
CA ARG A 73 9.88 -7.50 9.99
C ARG A 73 9.12 -6.51 10.87
N SER A 74 8.94 -5.28 10.40
CA SER A 74 8.12 -4.26 11.08
C SER A 74 6.64 -4.69 11.14
N ALA A 75 6.07 -5.17 10.03
CA ALA A 75 4.71 -5.74 10.02
C ALA A 75 4.56 -6.96 10.94
N MET A 76 5.59 -7.81 11.02
CA MET A 76 5.63 -8.93 11.96
C MET A 76 5.75 -8.48 13.43
N ALA A 77 6.34 -7.32 13.69
CA ALA A 77 6.37 -6.72 15.03
C ALA A 77 5.00 -6.14 15.44
N LEU A 78 4.17 -5.73 14.47
CA LEU A 78 2.80 -5.29 14.70
C LEU A 78 1.85 -6.46 15.00
N GLY A 79 2.08 -7.63 14.40
CA GLY A 79 1.30 -8.83 14.72
C GLY A 79 1.25 -9.90 13.64
N ALA A 80 1.83 -9.68 12.46
CA ALA A 80 1.88 -10.71 11.42
C ALA A 80 2.70 -11.94 11.87
N ASP A 81 2.31 -13.14 11.45
CA ASP A 81 2.90 -14.40 11.94
C ASP A 81 4.23 -14.74 11.28
N ARG A 82 4.28 -14.59 9.96
CA ARG A 82 5.47 -14.82 9.14
C ARG A 82 5.46 -13.95 7.90
N GLY A 83 6.62 -13.86 7.25
CA GLY A 83 6.81 -13.05 6.07
C GLY A 83 7.24 -13.82 4.83
N ILE A 84 6.94 -13.28 3.67
CA ILE A 84 7.47 -13.70 2.38
C ILE A 84 8.10 -12.47 1.70
N LEU A 85 9.39 -12.55 1.40
CA LEU A 85 10.05 -11.59 0.52
C LEU A 85 10.13 -12.22 -0.87
N VAL A 86 9.49 -11.60 -1.86
CA VAL A 86 9.78 -11.90 -3.27
C VAL A 86 10.88 -10.95 -3.74
N GLU A 87 12.11 -11.42 -3.63
CA GLU A 87 13.32 -10.64 -3.87
C GLU A 87 13.54 -10.41 -5.36
N THR A 88 13.68 -9.16 -5.76
CA THR A 88 14.11 -8.74 -7.09
C THR A 88 14.84 -7.40 -7.02
N ALA A 89 15.86 -7.25 -7.85
CA ALA A 89 16.55 -5.97 -8.06
C ALA A 89 15.93 -5.18 -9.24
N ASP A 90 15.02 -5.78 -9.99
CA ASP A 90 14.41 -5.17 -11.16
C ASP A 90 13.31 -4.19 -10.75
N GLU A 91 13.11 -3.17 -11.58
CA GLU A 91 11.93 -2.32 -11.47
C GLU A 91 10.68 -3.11 -11.88
N VAL A 92 9.73 -3.21 -10.96
CA VAL A 92 8.47 -3.93 -11.15
C VAL A 92 7.30 -2.96 -11.17
N GLY A 93 6.48 -3.04 -12.21
CA GLY A 93 5.24 -2.28 -12.31
C GLY A 93 4.10 -2.94 -11.54
N ALA A 94 2.97 -2.24 -11.47
CA ALA A 94 1.78 -2.74 -10.78
C ALA A 94 1.29 -4.10 -11.31
N LEU A 95 1.40 -4.33 -12.63
CA LEU A 95 0.99 -5.58 -13.26
C LEU A 95 1.91 -6.75 -12.87
N GLU A 96 3.23 -6.54 -12.87
CA GLU A 96 4.19 -7.56 -12.46
C GLU A 96 3.98 -7.93 -10.99
N VAL A 97 3.80 -6.92 -10.12
CA VAL A 97 3.49 -7.14 -8.70
C VAL A 97 2.17 -7.93 -8.55
N ALA A 98 1.11 -7.57 -9.27
CA ALA A 98 -0.16 -8.29 -9.21
C ALA A 98 -0.03 -9.75 -9.66
N LYS A 99 0.77 -10.05 -10.70
CA LYS A 99 1.04 -11.43 -11.14
C LYS A 99 1.85 -12.22 -10.12
N ILE A 100 2.85 -11.60 -9.50
CA ILE A 100 3.64 -12.23 -8.43
C ILE A 100 2.73 -12.55 -7.24
N LEU A 101 1.92 -11.57 -6.80
CA LEU A 101 0.97 -11.76 -5.71
C LEU A 101 -0.06 -12.84 -6.03
N LYS A 102 -0.51 -12.97 -7.29
CA LYS A 102 -1.35 -14.09 -7.72
C LYS A 102 -0.67 -15.43 -7.43
N GLY A 103 0.60 -15.60 -7.81
CA GLY A 103 1.37 -16.80 -7.52
C GLY A 103 1.52 -17.08 -6.01
N VAL A 104 1.72 -16.03 -5.21
CA VAL A 104 1.74 -16.14 -3.74
C VAL A 104 0.38 -16.58 -3.20
N VAL A 105 -0.73 -16.00 -3.70
CA VAL A 105 -2.10 -16.39 -3.33
C VAL A 105 -2.37 -17.85 -3.70
N ASP A 106 -1.98 -18.30 -4.89
CA ASP A 106 -2.17 -19.69 -5.31
C ASP A 106 -1.42 -20.69 -4.41
N ALA A 107 -0.21 -20.32 -3.96
CA ALA A 107 0.61 -21.14 -3.06
C ALA A 107 0.09 -21.13 -1.62
N GLU A 108 -0.29 -19.96 -1.11
CA GLU A 108 -0.69 -19.77 0.29
C GLU A 108 -2.16 -20.08 0.56
N LYS A 109 -3.01 -20.00 -0.48
CA LYS A 109 -4.47 -20.17 -0.42
C LYS A 109 -5.13 -19.32 0.70
N PRO A 110 -4.85 -18.01 0.81
CA PRO A 110 -5.53 -17.15 1.76
C PRO A 110 -7.00 -16.95 1.36
N GLU A 111 -7.86 -16.79 2.35
CA GLU A 111 -9.27 -16.45 2.12
C GLU A 111 -9.46 -14.93 2.11
N LEU A 112 -8.63 -14.19 2.83
CA LEU A 112 -8.68 -12.73 2.88
C LEU A 112 -7.36 -12.15 2.38
N ILE A 113 -7.40 -11.28 1.38
CA ILE A 113 -6.21 -10.60 0.85
C ILE A 113 -6.36 -9.10 1.05
N LEU A 114 -5.43 -8.51 1.81
CA LEU A 114 -5.42 -7.10 2.20
C LEU A 114 -4.24 -6.38 1.56
N LEU A 115 -4.50 -5.24 0.94
CA LEU A 115 -3.50 -4.33 0.38
C LEU A 115 -3.82 -2.90 0.80
N GLY A 116 -2.84 -2.00 0.74
CA GLY A 116 -3.12 -0.57 0.76
C GLY A 116 -3.83 -0.12 -0.54
N LYS A 117 -4.65 0.94 -0.49
CA LYS A 117 -5.30 1.45 -1.72
C LYS A 117 -4.31 1.86 -2.81
N GLN A 118 -3.24 2.54 -2.43
CA GLN A 118 -2.17 2.99 -3.31
C GLN A 118 -0.85 2.96 -2.55
N ALA A 119 0.25 3.04 -3.29
CA ALA A 119 1.56 3.32 -2.72
C ALA A 119 1.92 4.79 -2.99
N ILE A 120 2.44 5.48 -1.97
CA ILE A 120 2.70 6.93 -2.02
C ILE A 120 3.87 7.35 -2.93
N ASP A 121 4.60 6.38 -3.47
CA ASP A 121 5.74 6.61 -4.37
C ASP A 121 5.36 6.55 -5.85
N ASP A 122 4.42 5.67 -6.22
CA ASP A 122 3.91 5.55 -7.61
C ASP A 122 2.50 6.12 -7.80
N ASP A 123 1.74 6.34 -6.72
CA ASP A 123 0.35 6.84 -6.70
C ASP A 123 -0.59 6.16 -7.71
N SER A 124 -0.31 4.90 -8.05
CA SER A 124 -0.97 4.22 -9.16
C SER A 124 -2.37 3.71 -8.83
N ASN A 125 -2.61 3.34 -7.57
CA ASN A 125 -3.86 2.73 -7.11
C ASN A 125 -4.31 1.55 -8.01
N GLN A 126 -3.42 0.62 -8.35
CA GLN A 126 -3.71 -0.42 -9.37
C GLN A 126 -3.58 -1.86 -8.89
N VAL A 127 -2.59 -2.17 -8.04
CA VAL A 127 -2.17 -3.55 -7.74
C VAL A 127 -3.33 -4.40 -7.20
N GLY A 128 -4.11 -3.87 -6.26
CA GLY A 128 -5.23 -4.62 -5.66
C GLY A 128 -6.30 -4.99 -6.68
N GLN A 129 -6.69 -4.04 -7.55
CA GLN A 129 -7.72 -4.28 -8.57
C GLN A 129 -7.22 -5.22 -9.67
N MET A 130 -5.96 -5.07 -10.09
CA MET A 130 -5.32 -5.99 -11.04
C MET A 130 -5.27 -7.42 -10.48
N LEU A 131 -4.91 -7.58 -9.20
CA LEU A 131 -4.90 -8.88 -8.53
C LEU A 131 -6.31 -9.51 -8.50
N GLY A 132 -7.33 -8.72 -8.16
CA GLY A 132 -8.73 -9.17 -8.18
C GLY A 132 -9.16 -9.68 -9.56
N ALA A 133 -8.81 -8.95 -10.62
CA ALA A 133 -9.08 -9.37 -12.00
C ALA A 133 -8.33 -10.66 -12.38
N LEU A 134 -7.06 -10.80 -11.99
CA LEU A 134 -6.24 -11.98 -12.29
C LEU A 134 -6.71 -13.25 -11.55
N LEU A 135 -7.31 -13.09 -10.37
CA LEU A 135 -7.86 -14.19 -9.57
C LEU A 135 -9.33 -14.49 -9.89
N GLY A 136 -10.04 -13.59 -10.58
CA GLY A 136 -11.49 -13.66 -10.72
C GLY A 136 -12.24 -13.51 -9.39
N ALA A 137 -11.64 -12.79 -8.43
CA ALA A 137 -12.15 -12.63 -7.06
C ALA A 137 -12.90 -11.29 -6.88
N GLY A 138 -13.84 -11.27 -5.94
CA GLY A 138 -14.52 -10.04 -5.54
C GLY A 138 -13.54 -9.03 -4.92
N GLN A 139 -13.79 -7.74 -5.11
CA GLN A 139 -12.94 -6.66 -4.59
C GLN A 139 -13.73 -5.59 -3.82
N GLY A 140 -13.21 -5.22 -2.64
CA GLY A 140 -13.71 -4.12 -1.81
C GLY A 140 -12.64 -3.05 -1.71
N THR A 141 -12.62 -2.12 -2.66
CA THR A 141 -11.61 -1.04 -2.67
C THR A 141 -12.03 0.14 -1.80
N PHE A 142 -11.04 0.87 -1.28
CA PHE A 142 -11.25 2.05 -0.43
C PHE A 142 -12.01 1.73 0.86
N ALA A 143 -11.72 0.58 1.45
CA ALA A 143 -12.41 0.10 2.63
C ALA A 143 -12.17 1.04 3.83
N SER A 144 -13.26 1.52 4.43
CA SER A 144 -13.30 2.21 5.73
C SER A 144 -13.95 1.36 6.83
N GLU A 145 -14.56 0.23 6.48
CA GLU A 145 -14.99 -0.80 7.43
C GLU A 145 -14.93 -2.19 6.78
N VAL A 146 -14.49 -3.21 7.53
CA VAL A 146 -14.46 -4.61 7.10
C VAL A 146 -15.12 -5.50 8.14
N LYS A 147 -16.14 -6.26 7.73
CA LYS A 147 -16.84 -7.25 8.57
C LYS A 147 -16.86 -8.59 7.87
N VAL A 148 -16.17 -9.57 8.44
CA VAL A 148 -16.19 -10.95 7.93
C VAL A 148 -17.26 -11.73 8.66
N ASP A 149 -18.12 -12.42 7.91
CA ASP A 149 -19.16 -13.29 8.44
C ASP A 149 -19.25 -14.57 7.59
N GLY A 150 -18.84 -15.70 8.19
CA GLY A 150 -18.78 -16.99 7.51
C GLY A 150 -17.94 -16.94 6.22
N GLY A 151 -18.54 -17.34 5.11
CA GLY A 151 -17.92 -17.38 3.78
C GLY A 151 -17.96 -16.06 3.01
N LYS A 152 -18.30 -14.95 3.67
CA LYS A 152 -18.49 -13.63 3.05
C LYS A 152 -17.78 -12.53 3.83
N VAL A 153 -17.58 -11.41 3.15
CA VAL A 153 -17.09 -10.17 3.76
C VAL A 153 -17.92 -8.99 3.29
N GLN A 154 -18.39 -8.20 4.24
CA GLN A 154 -19.01 -6.91 3.99
C GLN A 154 -17.95 -5.82 4.12
N VAL A 155 -17.87 -4.95 3.11
CA VAL A 155 -16.90 -3.87 3.03
C VAL A 155 -17.66 -2.56 2.83
N THR A 156 -17.52 -1.64 3.78
CA THR A 156 -17.97 -0.25 3.61
C THR A 156 -16.84 0.53 2.95
N ARG A 157 -17.13 1.16 1.82
CA ARG A 157 -16.17 1.82 0.94
C ARG A 157 -16.38 3.32 0.96
N GLU A 158 -15.29 4.07 0.94
CA GLU A 158 -15.28 5.49 0.66
C GLU A 158 -15.44 5.73 -0.85
N ILE A 159 -16.47 6.49 -1.22
CA ILE A 159 -16.74 6.94 -2.59
C ILE A 159 -16.92 8.45 -2.60
N ASP A 160 -16.86 9.08 -3.77
CA ASP A 160 -16.90 10.55 -3.88
C ASP A 160 -18.10 11.20 -3.18
N GLY A 161 -19.27 10.54 -3.22
CA GLY A 161 -20.52 11.02 -2.63
C GLY A 161 -20.80 10.54 -1.20
N GLY A 162 -19.89 9.80 -0.55
CA GLY A 162 -20.10 9.25 0.79
C GLY A 162 -19.65 7.80 0.92
N LEU A 163 -20.53 6.94 1.44
CA LEU A 163 -20.20 5.55 1.75
C LEU A 163 -21.04 4.57 0.91
N GLN A 164 -20.42 3.47 0.52
CA GLN A 164 -21.10 2.35 -0.15
C GLN A 164 -20.71 1.03 0.51
N THR A 165 -21.68 0.26 1.01
CA THR A 165 -21.44 -1.09 1.50
C THR A 165 -21.66 -2.12 0.40
N VAL A 166 -20.70 -3.02 0.23
CA VAL A 166 -20.76 -4.16 -0.69
C VAL A 166 -20.54 -5.47 0.08
N GLU A 167 -21.15 -6.55 -0.38
CA GLU A 167 -20.92 -7.90 0.14
C GLU A 167 -20.20 -8.74 -0.92
N LEU A 168 -19.13 -9.42 -0.51
CA LEU A 168 -18.26 -10.21 -1.38
C LEU A 168 -18.17 -11.64 -0.85
N ALA A 169 -18.16 -12.61 -1.76
CA ALA A 169 -17.80 -13.98 -1.42
C ALA A 169 -16.27 -14.09 -1.22
N LEU A 170 -15.85 -14.94 -0.29
CA LEU A 170 -14.43 -15.26 -0.10
C LEU A 170 -13.98 -16.36 -1.09
N PRO A 171 -12.73 -16.32 -1.59
CA PRO A 171 -11.70 -15.35 -1.26
C PRO A 171 -11.94 -13.97 -1.88
N ALA A 172 -11.59 -12.91 -1.14
CA ALA A 172 -11.82 -11.52 -1.56
C ALA A 172 -10.57 -10.64 -1.39
N ILE A 173 -10.44 -9.66 -2.28
CA ILE A 173 -9.42 -8.62 -2.23
C ILE A 173 -10.00 -7.38 -1.56
N ILE A 174 -9.30 -6.84 -0.56
CA ILE A 174 -9.68 -5.59 0.11
C ILE A 174 -8.51 -4.63 0.01
N THR A 175 -8.79 -3.41 -0.46
CA THR A 175 -7.81 -2.31 -0.40
C THR A 175 -8.22 -1.29 0.63
N THR A 176 -7.32 -0.94 1.54
CA THR A 176 -7.62 -0.16 2.73
C THR A 176 -7.49 1.35 2.48
N ASP A 177 -8.48 2.11 2.93
CA ASP A 177 -8.39 3.56 3.04
C ASP A 177 -7.84 3.99 4.41
N LEU A 178 -7.30 5.20 4.52
CA LEU A 178 -6.77 5.75 5.77
C LEU A 178 -7.81 5.80 6.90
N ARG A 179 -9.10 5.83 6.57
CA ARG A 179 -10.19 5.89 7.58
C ARG A 179 -10.53 4.55 8.23
N LEU A 180 -9.98 3.44 7.73
CA LEU A 180 -10.34 2.10 8.22
C LEU A 180 -9.97 1.89 9.70
N ASN A 181 -8.77 2.31 10.09
CA ASN A 181 -8.26 2.15 11.44
C ASN A 181 -7.07 3.08 11.71
N GLU A 182 -6.56 3.01 12.94
CA GLU A 182 -5.31 3.65 13.34
C GLU A 182 -4.29 2.54 13.65
N PRO A 183 -3.16 2.46 12.91
CA PRO A 183 -2.15 1.44 13.13
C PRO A 183 -1.51 1.58 14.51
N ARG A 184 -1.36 0.46 15.22
CA ARG A 184 -0.68 0.45 16.52
C ARG A 184 0.83 0.66 16.38
N TYR A 185 1.47 1.05 17.48
CA TYR A 185 2.93 1.02 17.56
C TYR A 185 3.44 -0.36 18.01
N ALA A 186 4.53 -0.82 17.39
CA ALA A 186 5.18 -2.05 17.81
C ALA A 186 5.97 -1.85 19.11
N ALA A 187 5.60 -2.58 20.16
CA ALA A 187 6.36 -2.58 21.42
C ALA A 187 7.75 -3.22 21.23
N LEU A 188 8.77 -2.72 21.93
CA LEU A 188 10.16 -3.19 21.83
C LEU A 188 10.31 -4.73 21.96
N PRO A 189 9.61 -5.43 22.88
CA PRO A 189 9.67 -6.89 22.94
C PRO A 189 9.16 -7.58 21.66
N ASN A 190 8.17 -7.00 20.99
CA ASN A 190 7.62 -7.55 19.75
C ASN A 190 8.57 -7.34 18.57
N ILE A 191 9.28 -6.20 18.52
CA ILE A 191 10.34 -5.95 17.54
C ILE A 191 11.44 -7.02 17.67
N MET A 192 11.83 -7.36 18.90
CA MET A 192 12.83 -8.40 19.15
C MET A 192 12.34 -9.80 18.76
N LYS A 193 11.08 -10.14 19.06
CA LYS A 193 10.46 -11.41 18.63
C LYS A 193 10.32 -11.49 17.10
N ALA A 194 10.01 -10.38 16.44
CA ALA A 194 9.83 -10.32 14.99
C ALA A 194 11.09 -10.70 14.22
N ARG A 195 12.29 -10.47 14.75
CA ARG A 195 13.56 -10.93 14.16
C ARG A 195 13.70 -12.45 14.10
N LYS A 196 12.98 -13.19 14.94
CA LYS A 196 13.01 -14.66 15.00
C LYS A 196 11.88 -15.33 14.23
N LYS A 197 10.85 -14.57 13.83
CA LYS A 197 9.72 -15.10 13.05
C LYS A 197 10.18 -15.62 11.67
N PRO A 198 9.51 -16.62 11.09
CA PRO A 198 9.87 -17.12 9.76
C PRO A 198 9.77 -16.03 8.70
N LEU A 199 10.75 -15.97 7.82
CA LEU A 199 10.79 -15.10 6.64
C LEU A 199 11.28 -15.96 5.48
N ASP A 200 10.39 -16.29 4.56
CA ASP A 200 10.74 -17.04 3.37
C ASP A 200 11.19 -16.05 2.29
N THR A 201 12.31 -16.34 1.63
CA THR A 201 12.75 -15.59 0.45
C THR A 201 12.44 -16.40 -0.80
N LYS A 202 11.77 -15.75 -1.75
CA LYS A 202 11.40 -16.25 -3.07
C LYS A 202 11.87 -15.26 -4.13
N THR A 203 11.75 -15.64 -5.38
CA THR A 203 12.00 -14.79 -6.55
C THR A 203 10.77 -14.76 -7.44
N PRO A 204 10.61 -13.77 -8.33
CA PRO A 204 9.53 -13.75 -9.31
C PRO A 204 9.49 -15.02 -10.19
N ALA A 205 10.66 -15.60 -10.47
CA ALA A 205 10.79 -16.85 -11.23
C ALA A 205 10.14 -18.06 -10.53
N ASP A 206 10.11 -18.10 -9.19
CA ASP A 206 9.43 -19.16 -8.42
C ASP A 206 7.91 -19.19 -8.68
N TYR A 207 7.37 -18.07 -9.19
CA TYR A 207 5.96 -17.90 -9.55
C TYR A 207 5.74 -17.81 -11.07
N GLY A 208 6.78 -18.08 -11.88
CA GLY A 208 6.70 -18.01 -13.33
C GLY A 208 6.47 -16.61 -13.89
N VAL A 209 6.85 -15.56 -13.16
CA VAL A 209 6.69 -14.17 -13.58
C VAL A 209 8.03 -13.60 -14.02
N ALA A 210 8.08 -13.15 -15.27
CA ALA A 210 9.20 -12.36 -15.77
C ALA A 210 9.14 -10.94 -15.20
N THR A 211 10.27 -10.47 -14.69
CA THR A 211 10.49 -9.08 -14.29
C THR A 211 10.91 -8.25 -15.50
N GLY A 212 10.51 -6.98 -15.51
CA GLY A 212 10.66 -6.10 -16.67
C GLY A 212 9.33 -5.47 -17.05
N THR A 213 9.11 -4.25 -16.58
CA THR A 213 7.95 -3.45 -16.96
C THR A 213 7.94 -3.17 -18.46
N LYS A 214 6.77 -3.23 -19.08
CA LYS A 214 6.56 -2.77 -20.48
C LYS A 214 6.51 -1.25 -20.60
N LEU A 215 6.49 -0.54 -19.46
CA LEU A 215 6.52 0.91 -19.40
C LEU A 215 7.95 1.37 -19.14
N LYS A 216 8.38 2.40 -19.84
CA LYS A 216 9.68 3.03 -19.63
C LYS A 216 9.48 4.47 -19.20
N THR A 217 9.92 4.80 -18.00
CA THR A 217 10.00 6.19 -17.54
C THR A 217 11.07 6.91 -18.37
N VAL A 218 10.65 7.91 -19.15
CA VAL A 218 11.55 8.66 -20.01
C VAL A 218 12.29 9.75 -19.23
N LYS A 219 11.59 10.41 -18.31
CA LYS A 219 12.09 11.54 -17.54
C LYS A 219 11.24 11.74 -16.29
N VAL A 220 11.88 12.17 -15.20
CA VAL A 220 11.22 12.68 -13.99
C VAL A 220 11.70 14.11 -13.76
N GLU A 221 10.78 15.06 -13.57
CA GLU A 221 11.08 16.48 -13.34
C GLU A 221 10.38 16.99 -12.09
N ALA A 222 11.00 17.96 -11.43
CA ALA A 222 10.33 18.66 -10.34
C ALA A 222 9.13 19.45 -10.90
N PRO A 223 8.00 19.51 -10.17
CA PRO A 223 6.89 20.38 -10.56
C PRO A 223 7.36 21.84 -10.62
N ALA A 224 6.70 22.64 -11.44
CA ALA A 224 7.01 24.06 -11.55
C ALA A 224 6.95 24.75 -10.18
N GLU A 225 7.98 25.53 -9.85
CA GLU A 225 7.98 26.32 -8.62
C GLU A 225 6.83 27.33 -8.66
N ARG A 226 5.99 27.29 -7.63
CA ARG A 226 4.89 28.25 -7.49
C ARG A 226 5.48 29.64 -7.29
N LYS A 227 5.05 30.60 -8.12
CA LYS A 227 5.41 32.02 -7.93
C LYS A 227 4.99 32.50 -6.54
N ALA A 228 5.80 33.39 -5.96
CA ALA A 228 5.49 34.00 -4.68
C ALA A 228 4.10 34.66 -4.72
N GLY A 229 3.30 34.39 -3.70
CA GLY A 229 2.00 35.03 -3.51
C GLY A 229 2.12 36.45 -2.94
N VAL A 230 0.98 37.12 -2.81
CA VAL A 230 0.87 38.44 -2.18
C VAL A 230 0.05 38.31 -0.91
N GLN A 231 0.48 38.98 0.16
CA GLN A 231 -0.31 39.14 1.38
C GLN A 231 -1.13 40.44 1.29
N VAL A 232 -2.43 40.33 1.55
CA VAL A 232 -3.38 41.46 1.53
C VAL A 232 -3.74 41.89 2.94
N LYS A 233 -4.14 43.15 3.13
CA LYS A 233 -4.40 43.73 4.45
C LYS A 233 -5.88 43.67 4.85
N SER A 234 -6.78 43.39 3.91
CA SER A 234 -8.22 43.31 4.18
C SER A 234 -8.92 42.29 3.28
N VAL A 235 -10.15 41.94 3.66
CA VAL A 235 -11.04 41.09 2.85
C VAL A 235 -11.42 41.81 1.55
N ASP A 236 -11.62 43.13 1.58
CA ASP A 236 -11.96 43.91 0.38
C ASP A 236 -10.83 43.87 -0.65
N GLU A 237 -9.58 44.03 -0.20
CA GLU A 237 -8.38 43.92 -1.06
C GLU A 237 -8.24 42.50 -1.63
N LEU A 238 -8.57 41.47 -0.84
CA LEU A 238 -8.61 40.09 -1.34
C LEU A 238 -9.64 39.93 -2.46
N VAL A 239 -10.87 40.39 -2.25
CA VAL A 239 -11.95 40.27 -3.23
C VAL A 239 -11.63 41.05 -4.51
N GLU A 240 -11.07 42.26 -4.37
CA GLU A 240 -10.62 43.07 -5.50
C GLU A 240 -9.57 42.34 -6.33
N LYS A 241 -8.53 41.80 -5.69
CA LYS A 241 -7.49 41.02 -6.38
C LYS A 241 -8.03 39.75 -7.00
N LEU A 242 -8.93 39.04 -6.34
CA LEU A 242 -9.54 37.82 -6.88
C LEU A 242 -10.43 38.10 -8.10
N LYS A 243 -11.18 39.21 -8.11
CA LYS A 243 -12.00 39.63 -9.26
C LYS A 243 -11.17 40.15 -10.42
N ASN A 244 -10.25 41.08 -10.15
CA ASN A 244 -9.61 41.89 -11.19
C ASN A 244 -8.27 41.29 -11.66
N GLU A 245 -7.45 40.75 -10.75
CA GLU A 245 -6.12 40.21 -11.08
C GLU A 245 -6.21 38.71 -11.39
N ALA A 246 -6.77 37.91 -10.47
CA ALA A 246 -6.83 36.45 -10.61
C ALA A 246 -8.01 35.97 -11.48
N LYS A 247 -9.11 36.73 -11.54
CA LYS A 247 -10.33 36.43 -12.30
C LYS A 247 -10.94 35.06 -11.99
N VAL A 248 -11.03 34.73 -10.70
CA VAL A 248 -11.56 33.44 -10.22
C VAL A 248 -12.93 33.54 -9.53
N ILE A 249 -13.42 34.77 -9.35
CA ILE A 249 -14.76 35.10 -8.82
C ILE A 249 -15.34 36.32 -9.54
#